data_AF-A0A2G9YBW3-F1
#
_entry.id   AF-A0A2G9YBW3-F1
#
_cell.length_a   1.000
_cell.length_b   1.000
_cell.length_c   1.000
_cell.angle_alpha   90.00
_cell.angle_beta   90.00
_cell.angle_gamma   90.00
#
_symmetry.space_group_name_H-M   'P 1'
#
loop_
_entity.id
_entity.type
_entity.pdbx_description
1 polymer ?
#
loop_
_entity_poly.entity_id
_entity_poly.type
_entity_poly.pdbx_seq_one_letter_code
_entity_poly.pdbx_strand_id
1 'polypeptide(L)'
;MKTEGYMRKIVAVVVMCAIVGLAVAIAVPRILAKDNTGTKQNWSGLKMVTYYSGLTGFFDSDTGRFYLYDANLENCVIIRQITALGEPMKKVK
;
A
#
# COMPACT_ATOMS: atom_id res chain seq x y z
N MET A 1 21.10 -54.90 25.59
CA MET A 1 21.37 -53.44 25.57
C MET A 1 21.30 -52.90 24.12
N LYS A 2 20.10 -52.66 23.58
CA LYS A 2 19.94 -52.08 22.21
C LYS A 2 18.85 -51.00 22.15
N THR A 3 18.06 -50.86 23.22
CA THR A 3 16.92 -49.96 23.37
C THR A 3 17.31 -48.55 23.83
N GLU A 4 18.38 -48.40 24.61
CA GLU A 4 18.80 -47.10 25.15
C GLU A 4 19.39 -46.16 24.09
N GLY A 5 20.08 -46.70 23.08
CA GLY A 5 20.64 -45.90 21.99
C GLY A 5 19.59 -45.33 21.03
N TYR A 6 18.44 -46.00 20.89
CA TYR A 6 17.36 -45.57 20.00
C TYR A 6 16.52 -44.43 20.61
N MET A 7 16.23 -44.51 21.92
CA MET A 7 15.54 -43.45 22.64
C MET A 7 16.31 -42.13 22.63
N ARG A 8 17.65 -42.17 22.78
CA ARG A 8 18.49 -40.97 22.70
C ARG A 8 18.45 -40.28 21.33
N LYS A 9 18.34 -41.06 20.24
CA LYS A 9 18.23 -40.52 18.88
C LYS A 9 16.89 -39.84 18.63
N ILE A 10 15.79 -40.43 19.13
CA ILE A 10 14.44 -39.84 19.02
C ILE A 10 14.39 -38.51 19.77
N VAL A 11 14.90 -38.48 21.01
CA VAL A 11 14.93 -37.24 21.80
C VAL A 11 15.74 -36.16 21.11
N ALA A 12 16.91 -36.50 20.54
CA ALA A 12 17.73 -35.55 19.79
C ALA A 12 17.01 -34.97 18.55
N VAL A 13 16.26 -35.81 17.82
CA VAL A 13 15.49 -35.37 16.64
C VAL A 13 14.34 -34.43 17.06
N VAL A 14 13.61 -34.75 18.13
CA VAL A 14 12.52 -33.91 18.63
C VAL A 14 13.02 -32.55 19.09
N VAL A 15 14.17 -32.50 19.78
CA VAL A 15 14.79 -31.24 20.22
C VAL A 15 15.26 -30.41 19.03
N MET A 16 15.88 -31.03 18.01
CA MET A 16 16.28 -30.33 16.79
C MET A 16 15.08 -29.75 16.02
N CYS A 17 13.99 -30.50 15.90
CA CYS A 17 12.76 -30.01 15.26
C CYS A 17 12.13 -28.83 16.04
N ALA A 18 12.17 -28.86 17.37
CA ALA A 18 11.65 -27.77 18.20
C ALA A 18 12.47 -26.47 18.02
N ILE A 19 13.81 -26.57 17.93
CA ILE A 19 14.69 -25.42 17.74
C ILE A 19 14.49 -24.81 16.34
N VAL A 20 14.40 -25.65 15.30
CA VAL A 20 14.16 -25.19 13.93
C VAL A 20 12.76 -24.58 13.77
N GLY A 21 11.74 -25.19 14.36
CA GLY A 21 10.37 -24.65 14.35
C GLY A 21 10.28 -23.29 15.05
N LEU A 22 10.98 -23.13 16.18
CA LEU A 22 11.03 -21.85 16.88
C LEU A 22 11.76 -20.77 16.06
N ALA A 23 12.88 -21.09 15.40
CA ALA A 23 13.61 -20.15 14.57
C ALA A 23 12.77 -19.62 13.39
N VAL A 24 11.98 -20.49 12.75
CA VAL A 24 11.08 -20.11 11.64
C VAL A 24 9.93 -19.23 12.15
N ALA A 25 9.37 -19.53 13.32
CA ALA A 25 8.27 -18.75 13.90
C ALA A 25 8.65 -17.31 14.25
N ILE A 26 9.92 -17.02 14.55
CA ILE A 26 10.39 -15.67 14.90
C ILE A 26 10.75 -14.85 13.63
N ALA A 27 11.23 -15.51 12.57
CA ALA A 27 11.70 -14.83 11.36
C ALA A 27 10.58 -14.46 10.38
N VAL A 28 9.53 -15.29 10.26
CA VAL A 28 8.48 -15.12 9.25
C VAL A 28 7.52 -13.94 9.51
N PRO A 29 7.11 -13.60 10.75
CA PRO A 29 6.15 -12.52 10.99
C PRO A 29 6.66 -11.14 10.55
N ARG A 30 7.98 -10.92 10.53
CA ARG A 30 8.59 -9.64 10.17
C ARG A 30 8.63 -9.38 8.66
N ILE A 31 8.61 -10.43 7.84
CA ILE A 31 8.63 -10.29 6.37
C ILE A 31 7.21 -10.11 5.82
N LEU A 32 6.20 -10.61 6.54
CA LEU A 32 4.78 -10.49 6.17
C LEU A 32 4.09 -9.27 6.79
N ALA A 33 4.75 -8.55 7.71
CA ALA A 33 4.37 -7.20 8.10
C ALA A 33 4.73 -6.23 6.95
N LYS A 34 4.13 -6.43 5.78
CA LYS A 34 4.07 -5.43 4.73
C LYS A 34 3.24 -4.29 5.30
N ASP A 35 3.92 -3.21 5.65
CA ASP A 35 3.32 -1.98 6.10
C ASP A 35 2.20 -1.56 5.13
N ASN A 36 0.95 -1.85 5.50
CA ASN A 36 -0.22 -1.15 4.98
C ASN A 36 -0.36 0.18 5.73
N THR A 37 0.76 0.88 5.96
CA THR A 37 0.71 2.30 6.25
C THR A 37 0.40 2.98 4.92
N GLY A 38 -0.87 2.83 4.49
CA GLY A 38 -1.45 3.70 3.49
C GLY A 38 -1.10 5.10 3.92
N THR A 39 -0.25 5.75 3.13
CA THR A 39 0.17 7.13 3.31
C THR A 39 -1.09 7.89 3.68
N LYS A 40 -1.18 8.43 4.90
CA LYS A 40 -2.38 9.14 5.36
C LYS A 40 -2.68 10.20 4.31
N GLN A 41 -3.65 9.91 3.45
CA GLN A 41 -3.85 10.73 2.27
C GLN A 41 -4.42 12.04 2.77
N ASN A 42 -3.60 13.08 2.69
CA ASN A 42 -3.95 14.36 3.26
C ASN A 42 -4.84 15.11 2.26
N TRP A 43 -6.14 15.13 2.54
CA TRP A 43 -7.12 15.76 1.65
C TRP A 43 -7.27 17.27 1.91
N SER A 44 -6.54 17.85 2.87
CA SER A 44 -6.71 19.25 3.26
C SER A 44 -6.32 20.26 2.18
N GLY A 45 -5.48 19.85 1.21
CA GLY A 45 -5.01 20.68 0.10
C GLY A 45 -5.90 20.65 -1.15
N LEU A 46 -6.97 19.86 -1.14
CA LEU A 46 -7.85 19.68 -2.29
C LEU A 46 -8.94 20.75 -2.34
N LYS A 47 -8.99 21.45 -3.47
CA LYS A 47 -10.02 22.44 -3.78
C LYS A 47 -11.01 21.87 -4.77
N MET A 48 -12.29 21.86 -4.41
CA MET A 48 -13.37 21.40 -5.27
C MET A 48 -13.82 22.53 -6.22
N VAL A 49 -14.09 22.18 -7.48
CA VAL A 49 -14.61 23.09 -8.51
C VAL A 49 -15.76 22.39 -9.24
N THR A 50 -16.96 22.94 -9.20
CA THR A 50 -18.12 22.37 -9.90
C THR A 50 -18.37 23.11 -11.21
N TYR A 51 -18.50 22.38 -12.31
CA TYR A 51 -18.84 22.94 -13.62
C TYR A 51 -20.32 22.79 -13.91
N TYR A 52 -20.89 23.76 -14.63
CA TYR A 52 -22.31 23.75 -15.02
C TYR A 52 -22.69 22.53 -15.90
N SER A 53 -21.70 21.89 -16.53
CA SER A 53 -21.85 20.65 -17.28
C SER A 53 -22.12 19.41 -16.42
N GLY A 54 -22.14 19.54 -15.09
CA GLY A 54 -22.28 18.43 -14.14
C GLY A 54 -20.97 17.72 -13.80
N LEU A 55 -19.83 18.25 -14.26
CA LEU A 55 -18.51 17.71 -13.92
C LEU A 55 -18.01 18.31 -12.60
N THR A 56 -17.32 17.47 -11.83
CA THR A 56 -16.70 17.88 -10.56
C THR A 56 -15.19 17.79 -10.67
N GLY A 57 -14.52 18.91 -10.50
CA GLY A 57 -13.06 19.05 -10.46
C GLY A 57 -12.52 19.06 -9.05
N PHE A 58 -11.36 18.44 -8.85
CA PHE A 58 -10.56 18.53 -7.64
C PHE A 58 -9.14 18.96 -8.00
N PHE A 59 -8.69 20.06 -7.41
CA PHE A 59 -7.34 20.56 -7.57
C PHE A 59 -6.52 20.26 -6.31
N ASP A 60 -5.48 19.47 -6.47
CA ASP A 60 -4.46 19.22 -5.46
C ASP A 60 -3.36 20.27 -5.57
N SER A 61 -3.30 21.16 -4.57
CA SER A 61 -2.34 22.26 -4.55
C SER A 61 -0.90 21.79 -4.29
N ASP A 62 -0.71 20.64 -3.66
CA ASP A 62 0.61 20.11 -3.31
C ASP A 62 1.30 19.50 -4.53
N THR A 63 0.52 18.83 -5.39
CA THR A 63 1.04 18.16 -6.60
C THR A 63 0.79 18.94 -7.89
N GLY A 64 -0.04 19.99 -7.84
CA GLY A 64 -0.51 20.73 -9.00
C GLY A 64 -1.41 19.90 -9.91
N ARG A 65 -1.98 18.80 -9.42
CA ARG A 65 -2.83 17.90 -10.21
C ARG A 65 -4.29 18.33 -10.15
N PHE A 66 -4.92 18.29 -11.30
CA PHE A 66 -6.33 18.56 -11.48
C PHE A 66 -7.03 17.29 -11.96
N TYR A 67 -7.98 16.81 -11.16
CA TYR A 67 -8.79 15.63 -11.43
C TYR A 67 -10.20 16.07 -11.76
N LEU A 68 -10.76 15.60 -12.87
CA LEU A 68 -12.14 15.89 -13.26
C LEU A 68 -12.92 14.58 -13.26
N TYR A 69 -14.04 14.58 -12.58
CA TYR A 69 -14.94 13.46 -12.42
C TYR A 69 -16.30 13.75 -13.05
N ASP A 70 -17.02 12.67 -13.34
CA ASP A 70 -18.44 12.76 -13.68
C ASP A 70 -19.30 13.21 -12.48
N ALA A 71 -20.60 13.37 -12.70
CA ALA A 71 -21.54 13.83 -11.68
C ALA A 71 -21.66 12.88 -10.47
N ASN A 72 -21.36 11.59 -10.66
CA ASN A 72 -21.48 10.55 -9.64
C ASN A 72 -20.15 10.25 -8.92
N LEU A 73 -19.05 10.92 -9.32
CA LEU A 73 -17.70 10.72 -8.78
C LEU A 73 -17.14 9.30 -8.96
N GLU A 74 -17.83 8.44 -9.71
CA GLU A 74 -17.41 7.06 -9.93
C GLU A 74 -16.25 6.98 -10.93
N ASN A 75 -16.26 7.85 -11.94
CA ASN A 75 -15.25 7.84 -12.99
C ASN A 75 -14.44 9.13 -13.00
N CYS A 76 -13.11 9.00 -12.90
CA CYS A 76 -12.20 10.08 -13.23
C CYS A 76 -12.08 10.19 -14.75
N VAL A 77 -12.65 11.25 -15.31
CA VAL A 77 -12.72 11.47 -16.76
C VAL A 77 -11.42 12.08 -17.27
N ILE A 78 -10.80 12.98 -16.49
CA ILE A 78 -9.59 13.71 -16.91
C ILE A 78 -8.65 13.89 -15.72
N ILE A 79 -7.36 13.60 -15.95
CA ILE A 79 -6.27 13.96 -15.05
C ILE A 79 -5.30 14.87 -15.79
N ARG A 80 -5.05 16.06 -15.23
CA ARG A 80 -4.12 17.06 -15.76
C ARG A 80 -3.15 17.51 -14.67
N GLN A 81 -1.99 17.99 -15.08
CA GLN A 81 -1.04 18.61 -14.17
C GLN A 81 -0.72 20.04 -14.63
N ILE A 82 -0.76 20.96 -13.67
CA ILE A 82 -0.35 22.35 -13.79
C ILE A 82 1.06 22.44 -13.21
N THR A 83 2.05 22.66 -14.06
CA THR A 83 3.46 22.82 -13.63
C THR A 83 3.79 24.30 -13.40
N ALA A 84 3.29 25.19 -14.25
CA ALA A 84 3.47 26.64 -14.16
C ALA A 84 2.22 27.36 -14.68
N LEU A 85 1.92 28.53 -14.11
CA LEU A 85 0.82 29.38 -14.58
C LEU A 85 1.17 29.97 -15.96
N GLY A 86 0.23 29.88 -16.90
CA GLY A 86 0.42 30.33 -18.29
C GLY A 86 0.93 29.24 -19.24
N GLU A 87 1.40 28.09 -18.73
CA GLU A 87 1.71 26.93 -19.57
C GLU A 87 0.47 26.04 -19.77
N PRO A 88 0.33 25.38 -20.94
CA PRO A 88 -0.76 24.45 -21.18
C PRO A 88 -0.66 23.23 -20.25
N MET A 89 -1.82 22.82 -19.72
CA MET A 89 -1.92 21.66 -18.83
C MET A 89 -1.49 20.36 -19.49
N LYS A 90 -0.59 19.62 -18.84
CA LYS A 90 -0.09 18.34 -19.34
C LYS A 90 -1.05 17.21 -18.98
N LYS A 91 -1.28 16.30 -19.93
CA LYS A 91 -2.05 15.08 -19.65
C LYS A 91 -1.17 14.15 -18.82
N VAL A 92 -1.71 13.68 -17.70
CA VAL A 92 -1.06 12.66 -16.88
C VAL A 92 -1.79 11.35 -17.18
N LYS A 93 -1.01 10.29 -17.43
CA LYS A 93 -1.54 8.96 -17.77
C LYS A 93 -1.91 8.19 -16.52
#